data_AF-A0A096ABP3-F1
#
_entry.id   AF-A0A096ABP3-F1
#
_cell.length_a   1.000
_cell.length_b   1.000
_cell.length_c   1.000
_cell.angle_alpha   90.00
_cell.angle_beta   90.00
_cell.angle_gamma   90.00
#
_symmetry.space_group_name_H-M   'P 1'
#
loop_
_entity.id
_entity.type
_entity.pdbx_description
1 polymer ?
#
loop_
_entity_poly.entity_id
_entity_poly.type
_entity_poly.pdbx_seq_one_letter_code
_entity_poly.pdbx_strand_id
1 'polypeptide(L)'
;MRKKLLFVALLFGGVMSYAQEVSKVPAQETFDYNRCAISVISMGGGAFTQGIDSCEFMSGKFDINKIPCTQIPVVGNEIVGKKKQVLKEKAEVIRKELLAQNVGKQILNYWLQYDGNVFNSSLLAKRTRYSKTDADVLNANVAKVNTLNAADKKLIGNSYVVVLSESGTDVDTYVFKAVLNDTVLTEVWNNWLDKDASAANKSFYDNLKVDLEFVYAVNNTYESNGKKGSEEEVDPVATLNSALDALERKIDKWQVTSTIFEVNPVAAKIGRKEGLRNSDRYRVFKVVEDENGNLEYKKVGFVRATEVFDNRTDAMGETDCSKFYKISGKTMKEGMFLKEKKDLKLSVSVSGVLGGYNYAQVDIDYLLKTQNTLGMMYFAGISIGYSMGDKLAATGSAVADELLRPHYIPISLNGAVAIHPIHILEIMPNIGVGGDYCRLLGDTRSDNDDSASKRMAYFAHGGVKVGLQVFYPVQLFVRADYSYKFSQGEWYVDTPNRFGKLSIGAGVKVNF
;
A
#
# COMPACT_ATOMS: atom_id res chain seq x y z
N MET A 1 -6.50 45.49 20.15
CA MET A 1 -6.12 44.83 18.88
C MET A 1 -5.77 43.37 19.14
N ARG A 2 -6.81 42.53 19.24
CA ARG A 2 -6.73 41.07 19.34
C ARG A 2 -7.59 40.56 18.19
N LYS A 3 -6.97 39.96 17.16
CA LYS A 3 -7.57 39.17 16.05
C LYS A 3 -6.62 39.21 14.84
N LYS A 4 -5.47 38.53 14.93
CA LYS A 4 -4.66 38.11 13.78
C LYS A 4 -3.90 36.84 14.14
N LEU A 5 -4.64 35.76 14.36
CA LEU A 5 -4.10 34.39 14.39
C LEU A 5 -5.26 33.41 14.15
N LEU A 6 -5.81 33.42 12.93
CA LEU A 6 -6.93 32.55 12.57
C LEU A 6 -6.96 32.35 11.06
N PHE A 7 -5.88 31.83 10.48
CA PHE A 7 -5.88 31.27 9.12
C PHE A 7 -4.94 30.06 8.94
N VAL A 8 -4.50 29.42 10.03
CA VAL A 8 -3.74 28.15 10.02
C VAL A 8 -4.61 26.96 10.50
N ALA A 9 -5.83 27.22 10.98
CA ALA A 9 -6.70 26.18 11.53
C ALA A 9 -7.45 25.32 10.48
N LEU A 10 -7.44 25.69 9.19
CA LEU A 10 -8.21 25.00 8.15
C LEU A 10 -7.48 23.81 7.49
N LEU A 11 -6.20 23.59 7.77
CA LEU A 11 -5.47 22.36 7.42
C LEU A 11 -5.21 21.42 8.62
N PHE A 12 -5.56 21.85 9.84
CA PHE A 12 -5.54 21.01 11.05
C PHE A 12 -6.92 20.44 11.43
N GLY A 13 -8.00 20.84 10.74
CA GLY A 13 -9.36 20.33 10.97
C GLY A 13 -9.60 18.86 10.57
N GLY A 14 -8.61 18.20 9.97
CA GLY A 14 -8.65 16.77 9.64
C GLY A 14 -7.74 15.87 10.49
N VAL A 15 -6.95 16.45 11.40
CA VAL A 15 -6.18 15.67 12.38
C VAL A 15 -6.91 15.76 13.72
N MET A 16 -8.16 15.26 13.75
CA MET A 16 -8.73 14.88 15.03
C MET A 16 -7.83 13.80 15.61
N SER A 17 -7.30 14.11 16.79
CA SER A 17 -6.76 13.16 17.74
C SER A 17 -7.63 11.89 17.73
N TYR A 18 -7.11 10.82 17.13
CA TYR A 18 -7.38 9.51 17.72
C TYR A 18 -6.71 9.56 19.09
N ALA A 19 -7.46 10.04 20.08
CA ALA A 19 -7.28 9.56 21.43
C ALA A 19 -7.20 8.03 21.29
N GLN A 20 -6.14 7.45 21.82
CA GLN A 20 -6.09 6.02 22.04
C GLN A 20 -7.36 5.68 22.85
N GLU A 21 -8.42 5.23 22.18
CA GLU A 21 -8.98 3.96 22.62
C GLU A 21 -7.75 3.08 22.75
N VAL A 22 -7.47 2.68 23.99
CA VAL A 22 -6.53 1.61 24.29
C VAL A 22 -7.03 0.45 23.47
N SER A 23 -6.54 0.38 22.23
CA SER A 23 -6.87 -0.67 21.30
C SER A 23 -6.32 -1.88 22.02
N LYS A 24 -7.25 -2.75 22.42
CA LYS A 24 -6.93 -4.11 22.84
C LYS A 24 -5.77 -4.56 21.97
N VAL A 25 -4.64 -4.85 22.63
CA VAL A 25 -3.42 -5.36 22.00
C VAL A 25 -3.87 -6.28 20.87
N PRO A 26 -3.54 -5.97 19.59
CA PRO A 26 -4.00 -6.79 18.50
C PRO A 26 -3.57 -8.22 18.79
N ALA A 27 -4.45 -9.18 18.49
CA ALA A 27 -4.15 -10.61 18.58
C ALA A 27 -2.69 -10.84 18.17
N GLN A 28 -1.93 -11.52 19.04
CA GLN A 28 -0.50 -11.79 18.92
C GLN A 28 -0.09 -11.88 17.44
N GLU A 29 0.77 -10.97 16.99
CA GLU A 29 1.22 -10.92 15.60
C GLU A 29 1.68 -12.32 15.18
N THR A 30 1.06 -12.87 14.14
CA THR A 30 1.41 -14.21 13.67
C THR A 30 2.62 -14.13 12.74
N PHE A 31 3.61 -14.99 12.96
CA PHE A 31 4.87 -15.04 12.18
C PHE A 31 4.99 -16.28 11.30
N ASP A 32 3.92 -17.08 11.24
CA ASP A 32 3.83 -18.28 10.40
C ASP A 32 3.28 -17.91 9.01
N TYR A 33 4.18 -17.66 8.06
CA TYR A 33 3.82 -17.38 6.68
C TYR A 33 3.66 -18.68 5.90
N ASN A 34 2.44 -18.91 5.41
CA ASN A 34 2.17 -19.91 4.39
C ASN A 34 1.47 -19.18 3.26
N ARG A 35 1.86 -19.50 2.03
CA ARG A 35 1.30 -18.88 0.83
C ARG A 35 -0.23 -19.04 0.82
N CYS A 36 -0.92 -17.96 0.48
CA CYS A 36 -2.38 -17.96 0.37
C CYS A 36 -2.80 -18.32 -1.05
N ALA A 37 -3.93 -19.01 -1.18
CA ALA A 37 -4.56 -19.27 -2.46
C ALA A 37 -5.80 -18.38 -2.64
N ILE A 38 -6.03 -17.89 -3.85
CA ILE A 38 -7.20 -17.07 -4.20
C ILE A 38 -7.95 -17.67 -5.39
N SER A 39 -9.28 -17.67 -5.30
CA SER A 39 -10.21 -17.84 -6.41
C SER A 39 -10.84 -16.49 -6.73
N VAL A 40 -10.85 -16.08 -7.99
CA VAL A 40 -11.38 -14.77 -8.39
C VAL A 40 -12.71 -14.97 -9.11
N ILE A 41 -13.72 -14.18 -8.73
CA ILE A 41 -15.09 -14.25 -9.25
C ILE A 41 -15.53 -12.83 -9.62
N SER A 42 -16.17 -12.67 -10.78
CA SER A 42 -16.83 -11.42 -11.16
C SER A 42 -18.33 -11.44 -10.80
N MET A 43 -18.86 -10.31 -10.35
CA MET A 43 -20.29 -10.11 -10.14
C MET A 43 -20.89 -9.32 -11.31
N GLY A 44 -21.88 -9.90 -12.00
CA GLY A 44 -22.59 -9.25 -13.11
C GLY A 44 -21.97 -9.41 -14.50
N GLY A 45 -20.89 -10.17 -14.63
CA GLY A 45 -20.20 -10.39 -15.91
C GLY A 45 -19.25 -9.24 -16.28
N GLY A 46 -18.95 -9.07 -17.58
CA GLY A 46 -18.13 -7.93 -18.06
C GLY A 46 -16.62 -8.20 -18.19
N ALA A 47 -15.84 -7.11 -18.27
CA ALA A 47 -14.41 -7.10 -18.61
C ALA A 47 -13.54 -7.93 -17.64
N PHE A 48 -13.93 -8.03 -16.37
CA PHE A 48 -13.23 -8.85 -15.38
C PHE A 48 -13.29 -10.34 -15.68
N THR A 49 -14.35 -10.83 -16.31
CA THR A 49 -14.50 -12.26 -16.61
C THR A 49 -13.41 -12.73 -17.57
N GLN A 50 -13.16 -11.95 -18.63
CA GLN A 50 -12.14 -12.27 -19.63
C GLN A 50 -10.71 -12.20 -19.03
N GLY A 51 -10.48 -11.26 -18.11
CA GLY A 51 -9.21 -11.15 -17.37
C GLY A 51 -8.99 -12.29 -16.36
N ILE A 52 -10.05 -12.82 -15.75
CA ILE A 52 -9.99 -13.96 -14.83
C ILE A 52 -9.59 -15.24 -15.57
N ASP A 53 -10.15 -15.47 -16.77
CA ASP A 53 -9.88 -16.70 -17.52
C ASP A 53 -8.44 -16.80 -18.05
N SER A 54 -7.81 -15.65 -18.36
CA SER A 54 -6.42 -15.63 -18.83
C SER A 54 -5.41 -15.97 -17.75
N CYS A 55 -5.68 -15.69 -16.45
CA CYS A 55 -4.95 -16.15 -15.24
C CYS A 55 -3.39 -16.06 -15.26
N GLU A 56 -2.77 -15.42 -16.26
CA GLU A 56 -1.32 -15.29 -16.42
C GLU A 56 -0.73 -14.16 -15.55
N PHE A 57 -1.57 -13.40 -14.86
CA PHE A 57 -1.26 -12.02 -14.49
C PHE A 57 -1.42 -11.63 -13.00
N MET A 58 -1.55 -12.62 -12.11
CA MET A 58 -1.65 -12.32 -10.68
C MET A 58 -0.26 -12.20 -10.06
N SER A 59 -0.09 -11.23 -9.14
CA SER A 59 1.17 -11.02 -8.43
C SER A 59 1.72 -12.37 -7.94
N GLY A 60 3.03 -12.58 -8.11
CA GLY A 60 3.69 -13.85 -7.82
C GLY A 60 3.55 -14.34 -6.38
N LYS A 61 2.80 -13.66 -5.51
CA LYS A 61 2.58 -13.88 -4.08
C LYS A 61 1.45 -14.86 -3.74
N PHE A 62 0.43 -14.99 -4.59
CA PHE A 62 -0.71 -15.89 -4.34
C PHE A 62 -0.69 -17.09 -5.26
N ASP A 63 -1.22 -18.20 -4.78
CA ASP A 63 -1.60 -19.32 -5.64
C ASP A 63 -3.00 -19.08 -6.22
N ILE A 64 -3.22 -19.38 -7.49
CA ILE A 64 -4.53 -19.19 -8.13
C ILE A 64 -5.29 -20.51 -8.21
N ASN A 65 -6.50 -20.52 -7.67
CA ASN A 65 -7.43 -21.64 -7.74
C ASN A 65 -8.41 -21.42 -8.88
N LYS A 66 -8.25 -22.20 -9.96
CA LYS A 66 -9.16 -22.19 -11.11
C LYS A 66 -10.38 -23.07 -10.81
N ILE A 67 -11.43 -22.44 -10.29
CA ILE A 67 -12.68 -23.11 -9.94
C ILE A 67 -13.74 -22.93 -11.03
N PRO A 68 -14.73 -23.83 -11.16
CA PRO A 68 -15.80 -23.71 -12.14
C PRO A 68 -16.61 -22.40 -12.07
N CYS A 69 -16.90 -21.90 -10.86
CA CYS A 69 -17.62 -20.64 -10.68
C CYS A 69 -16.65 -19.46 -10.82
N THR A 70 -16.72 -18.77 -11.96
CA THR A 70 -15.97 -17.53 -12.25
C THR A 70 -16.88 -16.29 -12.23
N GLN A 71 -18.19 -16.49 -12.18
CA GLN A 71 -19.18 -15.42 -12.17
C GLN A 71 -20.35 -15.71 -11.22
N ILE A 72 -20.91 -14.66 -10.63
CA ILE A 72 -22.19 -14.68 -9.91
C ILE A 72 -23.11 -13.57 -10.44
N PRO A 73 -24.44 -13.72 -10.32
CA PRO A 73 -25.37 -12.64 -10.67
C PRO A 73 -25.11 -11.39 -9.82
N VAL A 74 -25.53 -10.23 -10.32
CA VAL A 74 -25.55 -9.00 -9.51
C VAL A 74 -26.50 -9.21 -8.35
N VAL A 75 -25.98 -9.07 -7.13
CA VAL A 75 -26.75 -9.25 -5.90
C VAL A 75 -26.59 -8.06 -4.96
N GLY A 76 -27.66 -7.76 -4.23
CA GLY A 76 -27.75 -6.63 -3.33
C GLY A 76 -28.28 -5.38 -4.03
N ASN A 77 -29.31 -4.76 -3.43
CA ASN A 77 -29.81 -3.46 -3.87
C ASN A 77 -28.84 -2.35 -3.44
N GLU A 78 -29.05 -1.13 -3.93
CA GLU A 78 -28.36 0.06 -3.42
C GLU A 78 -28.67 0.22 -1.92
N ILE A 79 -27.66 0.02 -1.06
CA ILE A 79 -27.81 0.14 0.39
C ILE A 79 -27.35 1.54 0.80
N VAL A 80 -28.29 2.37 1.28
CA VAL A 80 -27.99 3.71 1.77
C VAL A 80 -27.65 3.64 3.26
N GLY A 81 -26.42 4.01 3.63
CA GLY A 81 -25.99 3.99 5.03
C GLY A 81 -24.52 4.33 5.23
N LYS A 82 -24.00 4.16 6.45
CA LYS A 82 -22.57 4.33 6.72
C LYS A 82 -21.77 3.28 5.94
N LYS A 83 -20.71 3.70 5.21
CA LYS A 83 -19.91 2.86 4.30
C LYS A 83 -19.52 1.48 4.88
N LYS A 84 -19.15 1.41 6.16
CA LYS A 84 -18.77 0.14 6.82
C LYS A 84 -19.94 -0.83 7.03
N GLN A 85 -21.15 -0.32 7.26
CA GLN A 85 -22.36 -1.13 7.42
C GLN A 85 -22.83 -1.66 6.06
N VAL A 86 -22.87 -0.77 5.06
CA VAL A 86 -23.18 -1.09 3.66
C VAL A 86 -22.32 -2.26 3.14
N LEU A 87 -21.00 -2.19 3.34
CA LEU A 87 -20.08 -3.24 2.89
C LEU A 87 -20.34 -4.60 3.58
N LYS A 88 -20.73 -4.61 4.86
CA LYS A 88 -21.02 -5.86 5.58
C LYS A 88 -22.33 -6.49 5.12
N GLU A 89 -23.37 -5.69 4.96
CA GLU A 89 -24.67 -6.18 4.50
C GLU A 89 -24.59 -6.73 3.07
N LYS A 90 -23.91 -6.00 2.17
CA LYS A 90 -23.62 -6.47 0.80
C LYS A 90 -22.77 -7.75 0.81
N ALA A 91 -21.77 -7.85 1.69
CA ALA A 91 -20.96 -9.06 1.83
C ALA A 91 -21.78 -10.30 2.24
N GLU A 92 -22.76 -10.18 3.12
CA GLU A 92 -23.63 -11.31 3.51
C GLU A 92 -24.54 -11.78 2.36
N VAL A 93 -25.03 -10.86 1.54
CA VAL A 93 -25.81 -11.22 0.34
C VAL A 93 -24.93 -11.96 -0.67
N ILE A 94 -23.73 -11.44 -0.93
CA ILE A 94 -22.75 -12.10 -1.81
C ILE A 94 -22.40 -13.48 -1.26
N ARG A 95 -22.14 -13.61 0.05
CA ARG A 95 -21.83 -14.88 0.70
C ARG A 95 -22.92 -15.92 0.46
N LYS A 96 -24.20 -15.56 0.59
CA LYS A 96 -25.31 -16.49 0.34
C LYS A 96 -25.31 -17.02 -1.09
N GLU A 97 -25.04 -16.17 -2.06
CA GLU A 97 -24.93 -16.57 -3.47
C GLU A 97 -23.74 -17.53 -3.68
N LEU A 98 -22.57 -17.20 -3.13
CA LEU A 98 -21.39 -18.08 -3.20
C LEU A 98 -21.63 -19.46 -2.56
N LEU A 99 -22.40 -19.52 -1.47
CA LEU A 99 -22.78 -20.78 -0.82
C LEU A 99 -23.78 -21.57 -1.67
N ALA A 100 -24.74 -20.91 -2.32
CA ALA A 100 -25.69 -21.56 -3.24
C ALA A 100 -24.95 -22.23 -4.41
N GLN A 101 -23.89 -21.58 -4.92
CA GLN A 101 -23.01 -22.11 -5.96
C GLN A 101 -21.97 -23.13 -5.44
N ASN A 102 -21.96 -23.43 -4.14
CA ASN A 102 -20.99 -24.32 -3.47
C ASN A 102 -19.52 -23.93 -3.70
N VAL A 103 -19.20 -22.62 -3.79
CA VAL A 103 -17.85 -22.13 -4.11
C VAL A 103 -16.77 -22.68 -3.17
N GLY A 104 -17.04 -22.75 -1.86
CA GLY A 104 -16.10 -23.33 -0.90
C GLY A 104 -15.75 -24.80 -1.21
N LYS A 105 -16.74 -25.58 -1.68
CA LYS A 105 -16.53 -26.99 -2.07
C LYS A 105 -15.74 -27.08 -3.37
N GLN A 106 -15.97 -26.16 -4.31
CA GLN A 106 -15.19 -26.10 -5.56
C GLN A 106 -13.70 -25.81 -5.28
N ILE A 107 -13.39 -24.95 -4.31
CA ILE A 107 -12.02 -24.71 -3.85
C ILE A 107 -11.39 -26.00 -3.31
N LEU A 108 -12.12 -26.74 -2.46
CA LEU A 108 -11.63 -28.01 -1.91
C LEU A 108 -11.40 -29.05 -3.03
N ASN A 109 -12.34 -29.17 -3.97
CA ASN A 109 -12.20 -30.04 -5.14
C ASN A 109 -10.95 -29.69 -5.95
N TYR A 110 -10.66 -28.39 -6.13
CA TYR A 110 -9.47 -27.94 -6.85
C TYR A 110 -8.18 -28.37 -6.16
N TRP A 111 -8.07 -28.16 -4.85
CA TRP A 111 -6.91 -28.60 -4.04
C TRP A 111 -6.67 -30.10 -4.11
N LEU A 112 -7.75 -30.88 -4.04
CA LEU A 112 -7.72 -32.35 -4.09
C LEU A 112 -7.71 -32.90 -5.50
N GLN A 113 -7.72 -32.04 -6.53
CA GLN A 113 -7.85 -32.40 -7.94
C GLN A 113 -8.92 -33.49 -8.17
N TYR A 114 -10.07 -33.33 -7.53
CA TYR A 114 -11.16 -34.30 -7.56
C TYR A 114 -11.75 -34.41 -8.97
N ASP A 115 -11.73 -35.62 -9.53
CA ASP A 115 -12.23 -35.90 -10.89
C ASP A 115 -13.72 -36.32 -10.91
N GLY A 116 -14.37 -36.34 -9.73
CA GLY A 116 -15.72 -36.86 -9.56
C GLY A 116 -15.77 -38.26 -8.95
N ASN A 117 -14.64 -38.95 -8.83
CA ASN A 117 -14.52 -40.25 -8.16
C ASN A 117 -13.36 -40.33 -7.18
N VAL A 118 -12.16 -39.88 -7.54
CA VAL A 118 -10.95 -40.01 -6.71
C VAL A 118 -10.24 -38.68 -6.50
N PHE A 119 -9.48 -38.58 -5.41
CA PHE A 119 -8.59 -37.47 -5.13
C PHE A 119 -7.19 -37.70 -5.67
N ASN A 120 -6.50 -36.60 -6.00
CA ASN A 120 -5.11 -36.57 -6.38
C ASN A 120 -4.36 -35.46 -5.62
N SER A 121 -3.26 -35.83 -4.96
CA SER A 121 -2.45 -34.94 -4.12
C SER A 121 -1.32 -34.21 -4.89
N SER A 122 -1.28 -34.31 -6.22
CA SER A 122 -0.18 -33.74 -7.02
C SER A 122 -0.11 -32.21 -6.90
N LEU A 123 -1.25 -31.53 -6.92
CA LEU A 123 -1.32 -30.09 -6.72
C LEU A 123 -0.83 -29.70 -5.32
N LEU A 124 -1.29 -30.42 -4.29
CA LEU A 124 -0.86 -30.21 -2.91
C LEU A 124 0.65 -30.38 -2.78
N ALA A 125 1.20 -31.51 -3.25
CA ALA A 125 2.64 -31.77 -3.23
C ALA A 125 3.46 -30.72 -4.02
N LYS A 126 2.90 -30.18 -5.11
CA LYS A 126 3.53 -29.08 -5.87
C LYS A 126 3.53 -27.79 -5.05
N ARG A 127 2.40 -27.38 -4.48
CA ARG A 127 2.26 -26.14 -3.71
C ARG A 127 2.96 -26.20 -2.37
N THR A 128 2.99 -27.33 -1.67
CA THR A 128 3.76 -27.50 -0.43
C THR A 128 5.27 -27.38 -0.67
N ARG A 129 5.78 -27.85 -1.82
CA ARG A 129 7.19 -27.59 -2.19
C ARG A 129 7.42 -26.12 -2.52
N TYR A 130 6.49 -25.49 -3.23
CA TYR A 130 6.61 -24.09 -3.64
C TYR A 130 6.36 -23.09 -2.50
N SER A 131 5.54 -23.40 -1.51
CA SER A 131 5.16 -22.47 -0.44
C SER A 131 6.23 -22.30 0.63
N LYS A 132 7.16 -23.26 0.74
CA LYS A 132 8.29 -23.14 1.64
C LYS A 132 9.16 -21.98 1.18
N THR A 133 9.45 -21.07 2.09
CA THR A 133 10.58 -20.17 1.90
C THR A 133 11.86 -20.99 2.00
N ASP A 134 12.95 -20.50 1.40
CA ASP A 134 14.25 -21.17 1.51
C ASP A 134 14.64 -21.38 2.99
N ALA A 135 14.28 -20.44 3.86
CA ALA A 135 14.45 -20.55 5.31
C ALA A 135 13.63 -21.72 5.92
N ASP A 136 12.41 -21.95 5.43
CA ASP A 136 11.58 -23.08 5.88
C ASP A 136 12.12 -24.43 5.38
N VAL A 137 12.71 -24.48 4.18
CA VAL A 137 13.32 -25.71 3.64
C VAL A 137 14.50 -26.17 4.51
N LEU A 138 15.38 -25.24 4.91
CA LEU A 138 16.51 -25.52 5.80
C LEU A 138 16.04 -26.06 7.16
N ASN A 139 14.91 -25.57 7.67
CA ASN A 139 14.31 -26.01 8.93
C ASN A 139 13.52 -27.34 8.80
N ALA A 140 13.04 -27.69 7.61
CA ALA A 140 12.03 -28.75 7.40
C ALA A 140 12.59 -30.15 7.05
N ASN A 141 13.89 -30.38 7.07
CA ASN A 141 14.51 -31.68 6.75
C ASN A 141 14.21 -32.83 7.75
N VAL A 142 13.17 -32.74 8.59
CA VAL A 142 12.97 -33.64 9.75
C VAL A 142 11.69 -34.51 9.71
N ALA A 143 10.73 -34.34 8.79
CA ALA A 143 9.54 -35.21 8.84
C ALA A 143 8.88 -35.52 7.49
N LYS A 144 8.78 -36.82 7.17
CA LYS A 144 7.90 -37.39 6.13
C LYS A 144 6.87 -38.29 6.81
N VAL A 145 5.57 -38.04 6.65
CA VAL A 145 4.51 -38.97 7.09
C VAL A 145 3.31 -38.94 6.13
N ASN A 146 2.71 -40.12 5.92
CA ASN A 146 1.53 -40.42 5.09
C ASN A 146 0.18 -39.92 5.66
N THR A 147 0.13 -38.67 6.13
CA THR A 147 -1.12 -37.97 6.51
C THR A 147 -1.09 -36.56 5.91
N LEU A 148 -2.24 -35.91 5.72
CA LEU A 148 -2.28 -34.45 5.53
C LEU A 148 -1.52 -33.82 6.69
N ASN A 149 -0.27 -33.41 6.44
CA ASN A 149 0.58 -32.88 7.48
C ASN A 149 0.08 -31.48 7.89
N ALA A 150 0.61 -30.95 8.99
CA ALA A 150 0.18 -29.63 9.47
C ALA A 150 0.42 -28.51 8.44
N ALA A 151 1.43 -28.61 7.57
CA ALA A 151 1.70 -27.62 6.53
C ALA A 151 0.65 -27.68 5.41
N ASP A 152 0.27 -28.89 4.99
CA ASP A 152 -0.76 -29.10 3.97
C ASP A 152 -2.11 -28.54 4.42
N LYS A 153 -2.51 -28.83 5.68
CA LYS A 153 -3.74 -28.28 6.26
C LYS A 153 -3.73 -26.75 6.30
N LYS A 154 -2.60 -26.15 6.68
CA LYS A 154 -2.42 -24.69 6.69
C LYS A 154 -2.56 -24.08 5.29
N LEU A 155 -1.99 -24.71 4.26
CA LEU A 155 -2.08 -24.20 2.88
C LEU A 155 -3.52 -24.24 2.37
N ILE A 156 -4.20 -25.37 2.53
CA ILE A 156 -5.60 -25.52 2.13
C ILE A 156 -6.48 -24.53 2.91
N GLY A 157 -6.26 -24.39 4.22
CA GLY A 157 -6.98 -23.46 5.09
C GLY A 157 -6.73 -21.97 4.79
N ASN A 158 -5.69 -21.63 4.02
CA ASN A 158 -5.40 -20.26 3.55
C ASN A 158 -5.98 -20.00 2.16
N SER A 159 -7.16 -20.55 1.87
CA SER A 159 -7.89 -20.32 0.63
C SER A 159 -8.92 -19.19 0.78
N TYR A 160 -8.90 -18.25 -0.15
CA TYR A 160 -9.77 -17.09 -0.18
C TYR A 160 -10.53 -17.01 -1.50
N VAL A 161 -11.71 -16.39 -1.47
CA VAL A 161 -12.49 -15.99 -2.64
C VAL A 161 -12.42 -14.47 -2.72
N VAL A 162 -12.07 -13.95 -3.90
CA VAL A 162 -12.05 -12.53 -4.22
C VAL A 162 -13.17 -12.27 -5.22
N VAL A 163 -14.18 -11.48 -4.81
CA VAL A 163 -15.31 -11.12 -5.66
C VAL A 163 -15.16 -9.67 -6.09
N LEU A 164 -15.08 -9.42 -7.40
CA LEU A 164 -15.11 -8.08 -7.98
C LEU A 164 -16.55 -7.71 -8.34
N SER A 165 -16.97 -6.52 -7.92
CA SER A 165 -18.29 -5.95 -8.18
C SER A 165 -18.10 -4.61 -8.87
N GLU A 166 -18.50 -4.54 -10.13
CA GLU A 166 -18.56 -3.28 -10.87
C GLU A 166 -19.57 -2.32 -10.20
N SER A 167 -19.18 -1.06 -10.02
CA SER A 167 -20.00 -0.03 -9.36
C SER A 167 -19.77 1.35 -10.00
N GLY A 168 -20.30 1.56 -11.20
CA GLY A 168 -20.15 2.82 -11.93
C GLY A 168 -18.71 3.02 -12.40
N THR A 169 -18.01 4.02 -11.85
CA THR A 169 -16.58 4.31 -12.14
C THR A 169 -15.60 3.61 -11.19
N ASP A 170 -16.11 2.83 -10.23
CA ASP A 170 -15.30 2.12 -9.25
C ASP A 170 -15.62 0.62 -9.26
N VAL A 171 -14.74 -0.13 -8.60
CA VAL A 171 -14.88 -1.56 -8.33
C VAL A 171 -14.85 -1.77 -6.83
N ASP A 172 -15.87 -2.43 -6.31
CA ASP A 172 -15.85 -3.00 -4.97
C ASP A 172 -15.23 -4.40 -5.04
N THR A 173 -14.24 -4.67 -4.20
CA THR A 173 -13.63 -6.00 -4.09
C THR A 173 -13.86 -6.58 -2.71
N TYR A 174 -14.52 -7.74 -2.64
CA TYR A 174 -14.85 -8.46 -1.40
C TYR A 174 -13.97 -9.70 -1.25
N VAL A 175 -13.47 -9.94 -0.05
CA VAL A 175 -12.68 -11.12 0.28
C VAL A 175 -13.42 -11.99 1.28
N PHE A 176 -13.56 -13.26 0.94
CA PHE A 176 -14.08 -14.31 1.82
C PHE A 176 -13.01 -15.37 2.03
N LYS A 177 -12.96 -15.97 3.22
CA LYS A 177 -12.09 -17.10 3.54
C LYS A 177 -12.90 -18.39 3.50
N ALA A 178 -12.41 -19.43 2.82
CA ALA A 178 -13.02 -20.74 2.90
C ALA A 178 -12.80 -21.37 4.28
N VAL A 179 -13.86 -21.85 4.92
CA VAL A 179 -13.81 -22.47 6.26
C VAL A 179 -13.33 -23.92 6.11
N LEU A 180 -12.05 -24.06 5.79
CA LEU A 180 -11.32 -25.32 5.66
C LEU A 180 -10.38 -25.48 6.86
N ASN A 181 -10.98 -25.52 8.06
CA ASN A 181 -10.26 -25.66 9.32
C ASN A 181 -9.77 -27.11 9.52
N ASP A 182 -8.93 -27.30 10.55
CA ASP A 182 -8.34 -28.60 10.85
C ASP A 182 -9.40 -29.70 11.07
N THR A 183 -10.56 -29.38 11.63
CA THR A 183 -11.67 -30.32 11.83
C THR A 183 -12.19 -30.81 10.48
N VAL A 184 -12.61 -29.90 9.59
CA VAL A 184 -13.15 -30.23 8.26
C VAL A 184 -12.13 -31.04 7.46
N LEU A 185 -10.86 -30.61 7.45
CA LEU A 185 -9.82 -31.30 6.68
C LEU A 185 -9.47 -32.67 7.26
N THR A 186 -9.60 -32.86 8.57
CA THR A 186 -9.43 -34.18 9.20
C THR A 186 -10.57 -35.11 8.84
N GLU A 187 -11.82 -34.63 8.80
CA GLU A 187 -12.96 -35.45 8.36
C GLU A 187 -12.86 -35.83 6.88
N VAL A 188 -12.42 -34.90 6.02
CA VAL A 188 -12.14 -35.19 4.60
C VAL A 188 -11.06 -36.24 4.46
N TRP A 189 -9.99 -36.16 5.26
CA TRP A 189 -8.91 -37.15 5.24
C TRP A 189 -9.38 -38.54 5.69
N ASN A 190 -10.17 -38.62 6.76
CA ASN A 190 -10.73 -39.88 7.26
C ASN A 190 -11.70 -40.53 6.26
N ASN A 191 -12.24 -39.73 5.34
CA ASN A 191 -13.12 -40.17 4.26
C ASN A 191 -12.47 -40.00 2.88
N TRP A 192 -11.17 -40.28 2.79
CA TRP A 192 -10.42 -40.13 1.55
C TRP A 192 -11.02 -40.95 0.41
N LEU A 193 -11.10 -40.35 -0.78
CA LEU A 193 -11.58 -41.00 -1.99
C LEU A 193 -10.39 -41.49 -2.83
N ASP A 194 -10.00 -42.75 -2.61
CA ASP A 194 -9.12 -43.50 -3.50
C ASP A 194 -9.92 -44.53 -4.32
N LYS A 195 -9.21 -45.43 -5.01
CA LYS A 195 -9.83 -46.45 -5.87
C LYS A 195 -10.66 -47.47 -5.09
N ASP A 196 -10.39 -47.63 -3.79
CA ASP A 196 -11.00 -48.64 -2.92
C ASP A 196 -11.99 -48.00 -1.93
N ALA A 197 -12.24 -46.69 -2.05
CA ALA A 197 -13.10 -45.94 -1.16
C ALA A 197 -14.54 -46.47 -1.15
N SER A 198 -15.14 -46.54 0.04
CA SER A 198 -16.50 -47.04 0.19
C SER A 198 -17.55 -46.04 -0.31
N ALA A 199 -18.74 -46.55 -0.61
CA ALA A 199 -19.89 -45.70 -0.93
C ALA A 199 -20.23 -44.68 0.18
N ALA A 200 -19.93 -45.02 1.44
CA ALA A 200 -20.11 -44.10 2.57
C ALA A 200 -19.13 -42.94 2.53
N ASN A 201 -17.86 -43.17 2.14
CA ASN A 201 -16.88 -42.10 1.96
C ASN A 201 -17.33 -41.14 0.86
N LYS A 202 -17.80 -41.67 -0.28
CA LYS A 202 -18.32 -40.87 -1.39
C LYS A 202 -19.53 -40.04 -0.97
N SER A 203 -20.50 -40.66 -0.29
CA SER A 203 -21.70 -39.98 0.21
C SER A 203 -21.36 -38.86 1.20
N PHE A 204 -20.43 -39.08 2.13
CA PHE A 204 -19.93 -38.03 3.02
C PHE A 204 -19.37 -36.84 2.22
N TYR A 205 -18.47 -37.12 1.27
CA TYR A 205 -17.82 -36.06 0.51
C TYR A 205 -18.79 -35.30 -0.40
N ASP A 206 -19.72 -35.99 -1.07
CA ASP A 206 -20.71 -35.36 -1.96
C ASP A 206 -21.66 -34.42 -1.19
N ASN A 207 -21.95 -34.73 0.08
CA ASN A 207 -22.80 -33.91 0.95
C ASN A 207 -22.04 -32.83 1.74
N LEU A 208 -20.71 -32.89 1.80
CA LEU A 208 -19.89 -31.92 2.54
C LEU A 208 -20.09 -30.49 2.00
N LYS A 209 -20.51 -29.59 2.88
CA LYS A 209 -20.58 -28.14 2.62
C LYS A 209 -19.38 -27.44 3.24
N VAL A 210 -18.82 -26.50 2.49
CA VAL A 210 -17.71 -25.65 2.96
C VAL A 210 -18.24 -24.23 3.04
N ASP A 211 -18.25 -23.69 4.25
CA ASP A 211 -18.70 -22.32 4.51
C ASP A 211 -17.65 -21.29 4.05
N LEU A 212 -18.06 -20.03 3.98
CA LEU A 212 -17.23 -18.87 3.63
C LEU A 212 -17.39 -17.79 4.70
N GLU A 213 -16.30 -17.25 5.21
CA GLU A 213 -16.30 -16.16 6.18
C GLU A 213 -15.90 -14.84 5.50
N PHE A 214 -16.67 -13.77 5.70
CA PHE A 214 -16.29 -12.45 5.21
C PHE A 214 -15.03 -11.94 5.95
N VAL A 215 -14.03 -11.51 5.19
CA VAL A 215 -12.75 -11.01 5.72
C VAL A 215 -12.69 -9.50 5.65
N TYR A 216 -12.77 -8.93 4.45
CA TYR A 216 -12.64 -7.51 4.22
C TYR A 216 -13.18 -7.10 2.85
N ALA A 217 -13.45 -5.82 2.66
CA ALA A 217 -13.78 -5.25 1.36
C ALA A 217 -13.06 -3.91 1.15
N VAL A 218 -12.66 -3.67 -0.10
CA VAL A 218 -12.08 -2.41 -0.56
C VAL A 218 -12.87 -1.88 -1.75
N ASN A 219 -12.67 -0.61 -2.04
CA ASN A 219 -13.25 0.08 -3.17
C ASN A 219 -12.12 0.87 -3.82
N ASN A 220 -11.95 0.70 -5.13
CA ASN A 220 -10.91 1.35 -5.92
C ASN A 220 -11.45 1.69 -7.31
N THR A 221 -10.89 2.73 -7.92
CA THR A 221 -11.22 3.14 -9.28
C THR A 221 -10.66 2.12 -10.28
N TYR A 222 -11.27 2.08 -11.47
CA TYR A 222 -10.73 1.32 -12.60
C TYR A 222 -9.36 1.86 -13.01
N GLU A 223 -8.45 0.94 -13.31
CA GLU A 223 -7.22 1.23 -14.05
C GLU A 223 -7.53 1.16 -15.55
N SER A 224 -6.81 1.92 -16.38
CA SER A 224 -7.01 1.94 -17.83
C SER A 224 -5.73 1.62 -18.61
N ASN A 225 -5.88 0.94 -19.74
CA ASN A 225 -4.81 0.66 -20.70
C ASN A 225 -4.63 1.83 -21.69
N GLY A 226 -4.62 3.07 -21.20
CA GLY A 226 -4.56 4.25 -22.06
C GLY A 226 -3.14 4.72 -22.38
N LYS A 227 -2.71 4.65 -23.65
CA LYS A 227 -1.83 5.69 -24.21
C LYS A 227 -2.71 6.92 -24.47
N LYS A 228 -2.28 8.12 -24.05
CA LYS A 228 -3.02 9.38 -24.30
C LYS A 228 -3.53 9.45 -25.76
N GLY A 229 -4.85 9.39 -25.96
CA GLY A 229 -5.50 9.65 -27.25
C GLY A 229 -6.35 8.53 -27.89
N SER A 230 -6.54 7.36 -27.26
CA SER A 230 -7.51 6.35 -27.68
C SER A 230 -8.70 6.24 -26.70
N GLU A 231 -9.80 5.60 -27.12
CA GLU A 231 -10.86 5.19 -26.18
C GLU A 231 -10.21 4.40 -25.03
N GLU A 232 -10.39 4.87 -23.79
CA GLU A 232 -9.76 4.27 -22.61
C GLU A 232 -10.47 2.96 -22.28
N GLU A 233 -9.83 1.84 -22.60
CA GLU A 233 -10.28 0.52 -22.18
C GLU A 233 -9.82 0.25 -20.74
N VAL A 234 -10.76 -0.24 -19.90
CA VAL A 234 -10.46 -0.70 -18.55
C VAL A 234 -9.41 -1.81 -18.61
N ASP A 235 -8.42 -1.75 -17.71
CA ASP A 235 -7.47 -2.84 -17.46
C ASP A 235 -7.94 -3.65 -16.23
N PRO A 236 -8.55 -4.84 -16.43
CA PRO A 236 -9.04 -5.66 -15.33
C PRO A 236 -7.91 -6.18 -14.44
N VAL A 237 -6.73 -6.43 -15.01
CA VAL A 237 -5.56 -6.98 -14.31
C VAL A 237 -4.96 -5.91 -13.41
N ALA A 238 -4.71 -4.71 -13.94
CA ALA A 238 -4.20 -3.61 -13.12
C ALA A 238 -5.20 -3.25 -12.01
N THR A 239 -6.49 -3.22 -12.33
CA THR A 239 -7.56 -2.94 -11.35
C THR A 239 -7.58 -3.96 -10.21
N LEU A 240 -7.48 -5.26 -10.52
CA LEU A 240 -7.41 -6.33 -9.51
C LEU A 240 -6.12 -6.25 -8.69
N ASN A 241 -4.97 -5.98 -9.31
CA ASN A 241 -3.70 -5.81 -8.58
C ASN A 241 -3.75 -4.61 -7.63
N SER A 242 -4.38 -3.50 -8.03
CA SER A 242 -4.60 -2.31 -7.19
C SER A 242 -5.47 -2.65 -5.97
N ALA A 243 -6.55 -3.41 -6.18
CA ALA A 243 -7.42 -3.91 -5.11
C ALA A 243 -6.66 -4.84 -4.13
N LEU A 244 -5.89 -5.79 -4.65
CA LEU A 244 -5.08 -6.70 -3.83
C LEU A 244 -4.03 -5.94 -3.02
N ASP A 245 -3.35 -4.95 -3.59
CA ASP A 245 -2.40 -4.10 -2.88
C ASP A 245 -3.06 -3.36 -1.71
N ALA A 246 -4.31 -2.94 -1.86
CA ALA A 246 -5.10 -2.35 -0.79
C ALA A 246 -5.50 -3.36 0.29
N LEU A 247 -5.91 -4.56 -0.11
CA LEU A 247 -6.30 -5.65 0.78
C LEU A 247 -5.12 -6.19 1.61
N GLU A 248 -3.93 -6.32 1.01
CA GLU A 248 -2.72 -6.78 1.71
C GLU A 248 -2.30 -5.85 2.87
N ARG A 249 -2.65 -4.56 2.80
CA ARG A 249 -2.44 -3.63 3.94
C ARG A 249 -3.38 -3.91 5.12
N LYS A 250 -4.49 -4.62 4.89
CA LYS A 250 -5.59 -4.84 5.84
C LYS A 250 -5.66 -6.28 6.34
N ILE A 251 -5.35 -7.26 5.49
CA ILE A 251 -5.41 -8.68 5.80
C ILE A 251 -4.03 -9.15 6.29
N ASP A 252 -3.90 -9.33 7.61
CA ASP A 252 -2.62 -9.67 8.25
C ASP A 252 -1.99 -10.95 7.69
N LYS A 253 -2.81 -11.98 7.41
CA LYS A 253 -2.34 -13.25 6.87
C LYS A 253 -1.74 -13.13 5.46
N TRP A 254 -2.02 -12.05 4.75
CA TRP A 254 -1.45 -11.78 3.43
C TRP A 254 -0.12 -11.02 3.53
N GLN A 255 0.34 -10.61 4.71
CA GLN A 255 1.65 -9.98 4.89
C GLN A 255 2.74 -11.05 4.91
N VAL A 256 3.70 -10.94 3.99
CA VAL A 256 4.84 -11.87 3.94
C VAL A 256 5.64 -11.76 5.22
N THR A 257 5.94 -12.91 5.82
CA THR A 257 6.84 -13.00 6.97
C THR A 257 8.05 -13.86 6.60
N SER A 258 9.23 -13.41 7.02
CA SER A 258 10.49 -14.15 6.87
C SER A 258 11.42 -13.79 8.02
N THR A 259 12.63 -14.35 8.04
CA THR A 259 13.68 -14.03 9.01
C THR A 259 14.82 -13.28 8.36
N ILE A 260 15.49 -12.44 9.12
CA ILE A 260 16.76 -11.83 8.74
C ILE A 260 17.81 -12.94 8.67
N PHE A 261 18.36 -13.14 7.48
CA PHE A 261 19.42 -14.10 7.21
C PHE A 261 20.81 -13.50 7.49
N GLU A 262 21.02 -12.24 7.11
CA GLU A 262 22.26 -11.49 7.33
C GLU A 262 21.94 -10.04 7.70
N VAL A 263 22.87 -9.33 8.36
CA VAL A 263 22.66 -7.94 8.82
C VAL A 263 23.59 -6.89 8.19
N ASN A 264 24.60 -7.29 7.43
CA ASN A 264 25.54 -6.38 6.76
C ASN A 264 25.71 -6.72 5.27
N PRO A 265 24.76 -6.34 4.40
CA PRO A 265 23.54 -5.59 4.69
C PRO A 265 22.42 -6.45 5.27
N VAL A 266 21.31 -5.83 5.72
CA VAL A 266 20.12 -6.61 6.11
C VAL A 266 19.63 -7.38 4.90
N ALA A 267 19.61 -8.69 4.99
CA ALA A 267 19.23 -9.57 3.90
C ALA A 267 18.28 -10.65 4.37
N ALA A 268 17.38 -11.08 3.50
CA ALA A 268 16.44 -12.15 3.78
C ALA A 268 16.17 -12.98 2.54
N LYS A 269 15.90 -14.28 2.76
CA LYS A 269 15.58 -15.27 1.73
C LYS A 269 14.12 -15.16 1.27
N ILE A 270 13.78 -13.99 0.73
CA ILE A 270 12.51 -13.68 0.07
C ILE A 270 12.79 -12.89 -1.20
N GLY A 271 11.90 -12.97 -2.18
CA GLY A 271 12.09 -12.35 -3.48
C GLY A 271 10.78 -12.18 -4.25
N ARG A 272 10.87 -12.19 -5.58
CA ARG A 272 9.71 -12.00 -6.47
C ARG A 272 8.63 -13.08 -6.31
N LYS A 273 9.01 -14.28 -5.88
CA LYS A 273 8.09 -15.38 -5.56
C LYS A 273 7.18 -15.06 -4.37
N GLU A 274 7.63 -14.24 -3.43
CA GLU A 274 6.80 -13.77 -2.32
C GLU A 274 6.12 -12.42 -2.66
N GLY A 275 6.30 -11.92 -3.89
CA GLY A 275 5.76 -10.64 -4.33
C GLY A 275 6.55 -9.42 -3.84
N LEU A 276 7.77 -9.61 -3.34
CA LEU A 276 8.64 -8.52 -2.90
C LEU A 276 8.92 -7.58 -4.07
N ARG A 277 8.66 -6.29 -3.88
CA ARG A 277 9.02 -5.24 -4.82
C ARG A 277 10.08 -4.33 -4.21
N ASN A 278 10.80 -3.63 -5.08
CA ASN A 278 11.64 -2.53 -4.62
C ASN A 278 10.78 -1.59 -3.78
N SER A 279 11.39 -0.98 -2.77
CA SER A 279 10.69 -0.01 -1.96
C SER A 279 9.59 -0.61 -1.06
N ASP A 280 9.44 -1.93 -0.94
CA ASP A 280 8.47 -2.46 0.01
C ASP A 280 8.99 -2.38 1.45
N ARG A 281 8.13 -1.90 2.36
CA ARG A 281 8.46 -1.67 3.77
C ARG A 281 8.14 -2.91 4.60
N TYR A 282 9.04 -3.27 5.50
CA TYR A 282 8.90 -4.37 6.45
C TYR A 282 9.13 -3.87 7.88
N ARG A 283 8.36 -4.42 8.82
CA ARG A 283 8.58 -4.29 10.27
C ARG A 283 9.54 -5.38 10.71
N VAL A 284 10.49 -5.04 11.56
CA VAL A 284 11.40 -5.99 12.19
C VAL A 284 10.94 -6.29 13.61
N PHE A 285 10.92 -7.55 14.00
CA PHE A 285 10.56 -8.01 15.34
C PHE A 285 11.64 -8.91 15.91
N LYS A 286 11.87 -8.81 17.22
CA LYS A 286 12.61 -9.80 18.00
C LYS A 286 11.62 -10.60 18.86
N VAL A 287 11.94 -11.86 19.09
CA VAL A 287 11.24 -12.68 20.07
C VAL A 287 11.86 -12.45 21.43
N VAL A 288 11.04 -12.28 22.46
CA VAL A 288 11.44 -12.29 23.86
C VAL A 288 10.49 -13.21 24.62
N GLU A 289 10.97 -13.83 25.69
CA GLU A 289 10.12 -14.56 26.62
C GLU A 289 9.57 -13.58 27.66
N ASP A 290 8.29 -13.70 28.00
CA ASP A 290 7.66 -12.96 29.09
C ASP A 290 7.89 -13.66 30.45
N GLU A 291 7.44 -13.03 31.54
CA GLU A 291 7.61 -13.56 32.89
C GLU A 291 6.90 -14.91 33.12
N ASN A 292 5.96 -15.28 32.24
CA ASN A 292 5.17 -16.51 32.32
C ASN A 292 5.69 -17.60 31.37
N GLY A 293 6.82 -17.38 30.68
CA GLY A 293 7.39 -18.31 29.71
C GLY A 293 6.76 -18.25 28.32
N ASN A 294 5.89 -17.28 28.03
CA ASN A 294 5.29 -17.12 26.70
C ASN A 294 6.17 -16.27 25.79
N LEU A 295 6.15 -16.56 24.48
CA LEU A 295 6.88 -15.79 23.48
C LEU A 295 6.12 -14.50 23.09
N GLU A 296 6.75 -13.35 23.33
CA GLU A 296 6.29 -12.02 22.93
C GLU A 296 7.15 -11.46 21.78
N TYR A 297 6.50 -10.88 20.77
CA TYR A 297 7.19 -10.29 19.61
C TYR A 297 7.31 -8.77 19.76
N LYS A 298 8.54 -8.29 20.00
CA LYS A 298 8.82 -6.85 20.19
C LYS A 298 9.35 -6.22 18.90
N LYS A 299 8.66 -5.16 18.44
CA LYS A 299 9.10 -4.36 17.28
C LYS A 299 10.47 -3.74 17.54
N VAL A 300 11.40 -3.97 16.61
CA VAL A 300 12.79 -3.46 16.62
C VAL A 300 12.92 -2.21 15.75
N GLY A 301 12.27 -2.20 14.59
CA GLY A 301 12.46 -1.14 13.60
C GLY A 301 11.73 -1.40 12.29
N PHE A 302 12.12 -0.65 11.27
CA PHE A 302 11.62 -0.80 9.92
C PHE A 302 12.78 -0.91 8.93
N VAL A 303 12.58 -1.70 7.89
CA VAL A 303 13.48 -1.81 6.75
C VAL A 303 12.72 -1.66 5.44
N ARG A 304 13.44 -1.42 4.35
CA ARG A 304 12.87 -1.25 3.03
C ARG A 304 13.67 -1.99 1.97
N ALA A 305 12.99 -2.71 1.08
CA ALA A 305 13.64 -3.51 0.05
C ALA A 305 14.39 -2.65 -0.97
N THR A 306 15.59 -3.07 -1.34
CA THR A 306 16.52 -2.33 -2.20
C THR A 306 16.86 -3.14 -3.45
N GLU A 307 17.54 -4.27 -3.27
CA GLU A 307 17.86 -5.25 -4.30
C GLU A 307 16.93 -6.45 -4.10
N VAL A 308 16.11 -6.76 -5.11
CA VAL A 308 15.12 -7.83 -5.05
C VAL A 308 15.58 -8.97 -5.94
N PHE A 309 15.81 -10.13 -5.34
CA PHE A 309 16.19 -11.33 -6.06
C PHE A 309 14.99 -11.99 -6.75
N ASP A 310 15.22 -12.58 -7.92
CA ASP A 310 14.21 -13.33 -8.67
C ASP A 310 14.31 -14.83 -8.37
N ASN A 311 13.69 -15.25 -7.26
CA ASN A 311 13.66 -16.64 -6.80
C ASN A 311 12.53 -17.49 -7.42
N ARG A 312 11.99 -17.10 -8.59
CA ARG A 312 10.88 -17.84 -9.22
C ARG A 312 11.32 -19.09 -9.96
N THR A 313 12.60 -19.19 -10.33
CA THR A 313 13.16 -20.31 -11.11
C THR A 313 13.80 -21.40 -10.27
N ASP A 314 14.02 -21.18 -8.97
CA ASP A 314 14.66 -22.12 -8.06
C ASP A 314 13.67 -22.51 -6.97
N ALA A 315 13.38 -23.82 -6.89
CA ALA A 315 12.43 -24.39 -5.95
C ALA A 315 13.10 -25.10 -4.77
N MET A 316 14.44 -25.07 -4.68
CA MET A 316 15.21 -25.87 -3.73
C MET A 316 15.83 -25.09 -2.58
N GLY A 317 15.70 -23.76 -2.55
CA GLY A 317 16.11 -22.99 -1.39
C GLY A 317 17.51 -22.39 -1.47
N GLU A 318 18.17 -22.50 -2.62
CA GLU A 318 19.55 -22.08 -2.82
C GLU A 318 19.65 -20.67 -3.42
N THR A 319 18.58 -19.87 -3.32
CA THR A 319 18.53 -18.54 -3.96
C THR A 319 19.27 -17.47 -3.17
N ASP A 320 19.83 -16.48 -3.85
CA ASP A 320 20.44 -15.35 -3.15
C ASP A 320 19.40 -14.54 -2.37
N CYS A 321 19.87 -13.83 -1.35
CA CYS A 321 19.02 -12.99 -0.52
C CYS A 321 18.64 -11.68 -1.23
N SER A 322 17.39 -11.24 -1.04
CA SER A 322 17.04 -9.83 -1.26
C SER A 322 17.61 -8.97 -0.14
N LYS A 323 18.01 -7.75 -0.48
CA LYS A 323 18.65 -6.81 0.46
C LYS A 323 17.72 -5.68 0.86
N PHE A 324 17.92 -5.21 2.07
CA PHE A 324 17.10 -4.20 2.70
C PHE A 324 17.97 -3.08 3.28
N TYR A 325 17.45 -1.86 3.21
CA TYR A 325 17.98 -0.72 3.92
C TYR A 325 17.21 -0.50 5.23
N LYS A 326 17.92 -0.30 6.35
CA LYS A 326 17.31 0.03 7.64
C LYS A 326 16.89 1.50 7.66
N ILE A 327 15.58 1.75 7.64
CA ILE A 327 15.03 3.12 7.68
C ILE A 327 14.80 3.62 9.11
N SER A 328 14.64 2.74 10.10
CA SER A 328 14.57 3.15 11.50
C SER A 328 14.73 1.98 12.47
N GLY A 329 14.97 2.31 13.74
CA GLY A 329 14.93 1.37 14.86
C GLY A 329 16.31 0.94 15.37
N LYS A 330 16.30 -0.03 16.28
CA LYS A 330 17.49 -0.51 16.99
C LYS A 330 18.35 -1.42 16.11
N THR A 331 19.47 -1.89 16.67
CA THR A 331 20.32 -2.90 16.03
C THR A 331 19.52 -4.16 15.70
N MET A 332 19.65 -4.60 14.45
CA MET A 332 19.03 -5.82 13.94
C MET A 332 20.02 -6.97 14.07
N LYS A 333 19.51 -8.19 14.26
CA LYS A 333 20.30 -9.43 14.36
C LYS A 333 19.70 -10.48 13.45
N GLU A 334 20.53 -11.43 13.04
CA GLU A 334 20.10 -12.65 12.36
C GLU A 334 19.07 -13.39 13.20
N GLY A 335 18.10 -14.04 12.54
CA GLY A 335 16.98 -14.72 13.17
C GLY A 335 15.84 -13.82 13.65
N MET A 336 15.99 -12.48 13.63
CA MET A 336 14.85 -11.57 13.83
C MET A 336 13.85 -11.70 12.68
N PHE A 337 12.57 -11.45 12.95
CA PHE A 337 11.51 -11.58 11.96
C PHE A 337 11.30 -10.29 11.18
N LEU A 338 11.11 -10.43 9.87
CA LEU A 338 10.60 -9.42 8.96
C LEU A 338 9.14 -9.73 8.69
N LYS A 339 8.26 -8.75 8.88
CA LYS A 339 6.86 -8.84 8.48
C LYS A 339 6.48 -7.65 7.63
N GLU A 340 5.92 -7.93 6.46
CA GLU A 340 5.55 -6.93 5.48
C GLU A 340 4.60 -5.88 6.07
N LYS A 341 4.86 -4.61 5.75
CA LYS A 341 4.01 -3.49 6.14
C LYS A 341 3.97 -2.48 5.01
N LYS A 342 3.25 -2.84 3.95
CA LYS A 342 2.99 -1.99 2.80
C LYS A 342 2.54 -0.60 3.21
N ASP A 343 3.09 0.38 2.50
CA ASP A 343 2.95 1.80 2.76
C ASP A 343 2.51 2.53 1.49
N LEU A 344 2.10 3.79 1.64
CA LEU A 344 1.68 4.57 0.47
C LEU A 344 2.89 5.11 -0.30
N LYS A 345 4.09 4.93 0.25
CA LYS A 345 5.34 5.49 -0.29
C LYS A 345 5.27 7.02 -0.36
N LEU A 346 4.38 7.65 0.42
CA LEU A 346 4.16 9.09 0.43
C LEU A 346 4.82 9.72 1.65
N SER A 347 5.32 10.94 1.50
CA SER A 347 5.66 11.79 2.62
C SER A 347 5.00 13.15 2.48
N VAL A 348 4.41 13.63 3.57
CA VAL A 348 3.83 14.97 3.64
C VAL A 348 4.69 15.81 4.56
N SER A 349 5.04 17.02 4.14
CA SER A 349 5.79 17.94 4.98
C SER A 349 5.15 19.33 5.03
N VAL A 350 5.26 19.98 6.18
CA VAL A 350 4.81 21.36 6.39
C VAL A 350 6.00 22.16 6.88
N SER A 351 6.28 23.29 6.24
CA SER A 351 7.39 24.17 6.62
C SER A 351 7.03 25.64 6.56
N GLY A 352 7.68 26.42 7.42
CA GLY A 352 7.81 27.87 7.25
C GLY A 352 9.11 28.15 6.53
N VAL A 353 9.04 28.92 5.45
CA VAL A 353 10.21 29.34 4.66
C VAL A 353 10.34 30.85 4.76
N LEU A 354 11.56 31.29 5.03
CA LEU A 354 11.97 32.68 5.19
C LEU A 354 13.01 33.05 4.13
N GLY A 355 13.13 34.34 3.80
CA GLY A 355 14.12 34.83 2.84
C GLY A 355 13.45 35.34 1.57
N GLY A 356 13.89 34.85 0.41
CA GLY A 356 13.37 35.32 -0.89
C GLY A 356 11.84 35.21 -0.99
N TYR A 357 11.30 34.07 -0.58
CA TYR A 357 9.87 33.90 -0.35
C TYR A 357 9.61 33.69 1.13
N ASN A 358 8.76 34.51 1.73
CA ASN A 358 8.21 34.23 3.06
C ASN A 358 6.89 33.47 2.89
N TYR A 359 6.88 32.15 3.07
CA TYR A 359 5.67 31.35 2.85
C TYR A 359 5.55 30.17 3.80
N ALA A 360 4.30 29.77 4.04
CA ALA A 360 4.00 28.44 4.54
C ALA A 360 3.94 27.50 3.33
N GLN A 361 4.58 26.33 3.44
CA GLN A 361 4.66 25.34 2.37
C GLN A 361 4.17 23.99 2.84
N VAL A 362 3.43 23.31 1.96
CA VAL A 362 3.14 21.89 2.04
C VAL A 362 3.87 21.19 0.89
N ASP A 363 4.63 20.14 1.20
CA ASP A 363 5.18 19.23 0.19
C ASP A 363 4.53 17.86 0.30
N ILE A 364 4.25 17.26 -0.85
CA ILE A 364 3.79 15.88 -0.98
C ILE A 364 4.79 15.17 -1.89
N ASP A 365 5.63 14.30 -1.33
CA ASP A 365 6.67 13.57 -2.07
C ASP A 365 6.30 12.07 -2.14
N TYR A 366 6.33 11.49 -3.34
CA TYR A 366 6.14 10.07 -3.60
C TYR A 366 7.49 9.39 -3.87
N LEU A 367 7.77 8.32 -3.13
CA LEU A 367 9.00 7.54 -3.19
C LEU A 367 8.93 6.54 -4.34
N LEU A 368 9.65 6.88 -5.42
CA LEU A 368 9.74 6.11 -6.65
C LEU A 368 10.59 4.85 -6.47
N LYS A 369 11.74 4.98 -5.80
CA LYS A 369 12.73 3.90 -5.72
C LYS A 369 13.62 4.06 -4.50
N THR A 370 13.96 2.93 -3.87
CA THR A 370 14.99 2.82 -2.82
C THR A 370 16.15 2.06 -3.44
N GLN A 371 17.30 2.70 -3.60
CA GLN A 371 18.47 2.12 -4.24
C GLN A 371 19.56 1.87 -3.21
N ASN A 372 20.23 0.72 -3.36
CA ASN A 372 21.36 0.25 -2.56
C ASN A 372 21.13 0.22 -1.04
N THR A 373 22.11 -0.31 -0.32
CA THR A 373 22.06 -0.49 1.13
C THR A 373 22.63 0.71 1.91
N LEU A 374 22.98 1.79 1.20
CA LEU A 374 23.36 3.10 1.77
C LEU A 374 22.16 4.06 1.85
N GLY A 375 20.96 3.59 1.47
CA GLY A 375 19.71 4.33 1.68
C GLY A 375 19.47 5.46 0.69
N MET A 376 19.92 5.34 -0.56
CA MET A 376 19.54 6.31 -1.58
C MET A 376 18.06 6.14 -1.95
N MET A 377 17.30 7.22 -1.99
CA MET A 377 15.86 7.20 -2.27
C MET A 377 15.49 8.30 -3.27
N TYR A 378 14.70 7.95 -4.28
CA TYR A 378 14.30 8.87 -5.35
C TYR A 378 12.84 9.27 -5.16
N PHE A 379 12.57 10.57 -5.21
CA PHE A 379 11.24 11.12 -4.99
C PHE A 379 10.81 11.96 -6.19
N ALA A 380 9.50 11.90 -6.51
CA ALA A 380 8.80 12.91 -7.27
C ALA A 380 7.75 13.54 -6.36
N GLY A 381 7.62 14.87 -6.36
CA GLY A 381 6.75 15.55 -5.43
C GLY A 381 6.09 16.80 -5.97
N ILE A 382 5.10 17.28 -5.24
CA ILE A 382 4.40 18.53 -5.49
C ILE A 382 4.57 19.43 -4.26
N SER A 383 4.89 20.69 -4.49
CA SER A 383 4.89 21.72 -3.46
C SER A 383 3.77 22.71 -3.69
N ILE A 384 3.10 23.11 -2.61
CA ILE A 384 2.10 24.17 -2.60
C ILE A 384 2.47 25.14 -1.49
N GLY A 385 2.66 26.41 -1.83
CA GLY A 385 2.96 27.45 -0.87
C GLY A 385 1.87 28.51 -0.76
N TYR A 386 1.97 29.31 0.28
CA TYR A 386 1.18 30.52 0.46
C TYR A 386 1.99 31.64 1.11
N SER A 387 1.99 32.80 0.47
CA SER A 387 2.68 34.01 0.95
C SER A 387 1.77 35.23 0.84
N MET A 388 1.81 36.11 1.84
CA MET A 388 1.30 37.47 1.71
C MET A 388 2.50 38.40 1.50
N GLY A 389 2.50 39.14 0.40
CA GLY A 389 3.52 40.14 0.15
C GLY A 389 3.35 41.41 1.00
N ASP A 390 4.33 42.30 0.82
CA ASP A 390 4.31 43.63 1.39
C ASP A 390 3.30 44.53 0.69
N LYS A 391 2.89 45.59 1.35
CA LYS A 391 2.00 46.60 0.76
C LYS A 391 2.72 47.30 -0.40
N LEU A 392 2.06 47.38 -1.56
CA LEU A 392 2.60 48.04 -2.76
C LEU A 392 2.66 49.57 -2.61
N ALA A 393 1.66 50.18 -1.95
CA ALA A 393 1.63 51.59 -1.56
C ALA A 393 0.64 51.81 -0.40
N ALA A 394 0.93 52.76 0.50
CA ALA A 394 -0.02 53.17 1.55
C ALA A 394 -0.99 54.21 1.00
N THR A 395 -2.27 53.86 0.94
CA THR A 395 -3.36 54.74 0.46
C THR A 395 -3.96 55.60 1.58
N GLY A 396 -3.53 55.40 2.83
CA GLY A 396 -4.07 56.07 4.02
C GLY A 396 -5.38 55.46 4.54
N SER A 397 -6.00 54.54 3.79
CA SER A 397 -7.16 53.76 4.23
C SER A 397 -6.73 52.35 4.64
N ALA A 398 -6.93 51.99 5.91
CA ALA A 398 -6.55 50.67 6.42
C ALA A 398 -7.21 49.50 5.67
N VAL A 399 -8.40 49.70 5.10
CA VAL A 399 -9.14 48.69 4.33
C VAL A 399 -8.56 48.55 2.93
N ALA A 400 -8.35 49.67 2.22
CA ALA A 400 -7.80 49.63 0.86
C ALA A 400 -6.35 49.14 0.85
N ASP A 401 -5.59 49.49 1.89
CA ASP A 401 -4.24 49.00 2.14
C ASP A 401 -4.13 47.48 2.30
N GLU A 402 -5.14 46.80 2.86
CA GLU A 402 -5.16 45.33 2.95
C GLU A 402 -5.63 44.70 1.64
N LEU A 403 -6.58 45.32 0.94
CA LEU A 403 -7.09 44.83 -0.35
C LEU A 403 -6.03 44.86 -1.47
N LEU A 404 -5.12 45.83 -1.44
CA LEU A 404 -4.04 45.98 -2.43
C LEU A 404 -2.78 45.18 -2.09
N ARG A 405 -2.83 44.24 -1.13
CA ARG A 405 -1.70 43.38 -0.82
C ARG A 405 -1.67 42.17 -1.76
N PRO A 406 -0.52 41.84 -2.36
CA PRO A 406 -0.43 40.68 -3.22
C PRO A 406 -0.42 39.40 -2.39
N HIS A 407 -1.32 38.49 -2.74
CA HIS A 407 -1.39 37.13 -2.23
C HIS A 407 -0.82 36.19 -3.27
N TYR A 408 0.06 35.31 -2.84
CA TYR A 408 0.78 34.43 -3.73
C TYR A 408 0.61 32.96 -3.40
N ILE A 409 0.46 32.16 -4.44
CA ILE A 409 0.26 30.71 -4.37
C ILE A 409 1.26 30.04 -5.34
N PRO A 410 2.48 29.74 -4.90
CA PRO A 410 3.42 28.95 -5.69
C PRO A 410 3.04 27.47 -5.67
N ILE A 411 3.05 26.86 -6.85
CA ILE A 411 2.87 25.42 -7.06
C ILE A 411 4.03 24.92 -7.92
N SER A 412 4.73 23.88 -7.47
CA SER A 412 5.84 23.29 -8.23
C SER A 412 5.79 21.77 -8.27
N LEU A 413 6.30 21.21 -9.37
CA LEU A 413 6.65 19.80 -9.49
C LEU A 413 8.14 19.64 -9.19
N ASN A 414 8.50 18.65 -8.39
CA ASN A 414 9.85 18.48 -7.88
C ASN A 414 10.36 17.06 -8.12
N GLY A 415 11.66 16.94 -8.40
CA GLY A 415 12.41 15.69 -8.32
C GLY A 415 13.48 15.79 -7.25
N ALA A 416 13.65 14.75 -6.44
CA ALA A 416 14.64 14.75 -5.36
C ALA A 416 15.34 13.40 -5.20
N VAL A 417 16.56 13.45 -4.70
CA VAL A 417 17.35 12.26 -4.33
C VAL A 417 17.75 12.40 -2.88
N ALA A 418 17.18 11.60 -1.99
CA ALA A 418 17.58 11.54 -0.61
C ALA A 418 18.72 10.54 -0.42
N ILE A 419 19.73 10.95 0.34
CA ILE A 419 20.87 10.14 0.75
C ILE A 419 20.77 10.01 2.26
N HIS A 420 20.96 8.79 2.77
CA HIS A 420 20.94 8.52 4.21
C HIS A 420 22.28 7.96 4.69
N PRO A 421 23.30 8.80 4.93
CA PRO A 421 24.59 8.34 5.43
C PRO A 421 24.48 7.50 6.71
N ILE A 422 23.48 7.82 7.53
CA ILE A 422 23.01 7.02 8.66
C ILE A 422 21.48 7.03 8.67
N HIS A 423 20.85 5.99 9.21
CA HIS A 423 19.39 5.82 9.22
C HIS A 423 18.57 6.94 9.88
N ILE A 424 19.18 7.84 10.64
CA ILE A 424 18.50 8.98 11.27
C ILE A 424 18.67 10.31 10.51
N LEU A 425 19.61 10.38 9.57
CA LEU A 425 19.94 11.60 8.85
C LEU A 425 19.58 11.43 7.37
N GLU A 426 18.81 12.37 6.85
CA GLU A 426 18.45 12.47 5.44
C GLU A 426 19.05 13.75 4.87
N ILE A 427 19.71 13.64 3.72
CA ILE A 427 20.15 14.79 2.92
C ILE A 427 19.49 14.64 1.55
N MET A 428 18.62 15.58 1.21
CA MET A 428 17.75 15.49 0.04
C MET A 428 17.90 16.73 -0.84
N PRO A 429 18.92 16.75 -1.72
CA PRO A 429 18.95 17.66 -2.86
C PRO A 429 17.67 17.49 -3.70
N ASN A 430 17.12 18.61 -4.12
CA ASN A 430 15.90 18.68 -4.90
C ASN A 430 16.00 19.76 -5.98
N ILE A 431 15.27 19.54 -7.07
CA ILE A 431 15.05 20.52 -8.13
C ILE A 431 13.56 20.53 -8.47
N GLY A 432 13.06 21.65 -8.96
CA GLY A 432 11.68 21.72 -9.42
C GLY A 432 11.40 22.88 -10.35
N VAL A 433 10.24 22.81 -10.97
CA VAL A 433 9.69 23.85 -11.85
C VAL A 433 8.25 24.11 -11.47
N GLY A 434 7.83 25.37 -11.53
CA GLY A 434 6.53 25.76 -11.00
C GLY A 434 6.01 27.08 -11.53
N GLY A 435 4.77 27.37 -11.13
CA GLY A 435 4.08 28.63 -11.36
C GLY A 435 3.71 29.27 -10.03
N ASP A 436 3.89 30.58 -9.93
CA ASP A 436 3.52 31.38 -8.78
C ASP A 436 2.37 32.31 -9.18
N TYR A 437 1.18 32.01 -8.68
CA TYR A 437 -0.02 32.79 -8.98
C TYR A 437 -0.14 33.96 -8.02
N CYS A 438 -0.30 35.18 -8.54
CA CYS A 438 -0.44 36.41 -7.76
C CYS A 438 -1.86 36.98 -7.87
N ARG A 439 -2.51 37.24 -6.74
CA ARG A 439 -3.82 37.91 -6.67
C ARG A 439 -3.81 39.12 -5.75
N LEU A 440 -4.47 40.19 -6.19
CA LEU A 440 -4.82 41.36 -5.38
C LEU A 440 -6.31 41.30 -5.06
N LEU A 441 -6.71 41.45 -3.80
CA LEU A 441 -8.12 41.32 -3.38
C LEU A 441 -8.97 42.54 -3.77
N GLY A 442 -8.36 43.71 -3.94
CA GLY A 442 -8.99 44.95 -4.38
C GLY A 442 -8.91 45.23 -5.87
N ASP A 443 -8.48 44.26 -6.68
CA ASP A 443 -8.40 44.42 -8.13
C ASP A 443 -9.81 44.37 -8.75
N THR A 444 -10.31 45.51 -9.23
CA THR A 444 -11.65 45.68 -9.83
C THR A 444 -11.63 45.76 -11.36
N ARG A 445 -10.52 45.36 -12.02
CA ARG A 445 -10.42 45.33 -13.48
C ARG A 445 -11.47 44.36 -14.04
N SER A 446 -12.31 44.81 -14.99
CA SER A 446 -13.43 44.01 -15.51
C SER A 446 -13.02 43.05 -16.63
N ASP A 447 -13.64 41.87 -16.57
CA ASP A 447 -13.32 40.64 -17.29
C ASP A 447 -13.82 40.60 -18.74
N ASN A 448 -12.92 40.76 -19.71
CA ASN A 448 -13.09 40.13 -21.03
C ASN A 448 -11.85 39.35 -21.49
N ASP A 449 -10.74 39.41 -20.73
CA ASP A 449 -9.47 38.81 -21.11
C ASP A 449 -8.60 38.41 -19.88
N ASP A 450 -9.22 38.20 -18.70
CA ASP A 450 -8.54 37.72 -17.47
C ASP A 450 -8.27 36.22 -17.57
N SER A 451 -7.15 35.86 -18.20
CA SER A 451 -6.63 34.50 -18.15
C SER A 451 -5.68 34.35 -16.96
N ALA A 452 -5.78 33.22 -16.25
CA ALA A 452 -4.94 32.93 -15.08
C ALA A 452 -3.43 33.07 -15.38
N SER A 453 -3.02 32.80 -16.62
CA SER A 453 -1.64 32.95 -17.10
C SER A 453 -1.11 34.39 -17.03
N LYS A 454 -1.95 35.42 -17.18
CA LYS A 454 -1.54 36.83 -17.04
C LYS A 454 -1.12 37.17 -15.61
N ARG A 455 -1.57 36.39 -14.63
CA ARG A 455 -1.28 36.57 -13.19
C ARG A 455 -0.23 35.60 -12.65
N MET A 456 0.46 34.85 -13.52
CA MET A 456 1.44 33.85 -13.12
C MET A 456 2.88 34.29 -13.43
N ALA A 457 3.80 33.96 -12.53
CA ALA A 457 5.22 33.89 -12.82
C ALA A 457 5.67 32.44 -12.88
N TYR A 458 6.53 32.10 -13.83
CA TYR A 458 7.09 30.76 -13.96
C TYR A 458 8.54 30.74 -13.47
N PHE A 459 8.86 29.71 -12.69
CA PHE A 459 10.14 29.60 -12.02
C PHE A 459 10.70 28.18 -12.02
N ALA A 460 12.01 28.09 -11.93
CA ALA A 460 12.74 26.89 -11.57
C ALA A 460 13.38 27.11 -10.20
N HIS A 461 13.53 26.05 -9.43
CA HIS A 461 14.23 26.11 -8.15
C HIS A 461 15.11 24.88 -7.95
N GLY A 462 16.14 25.05 -7.14
CA GLY A 462 17.03 24.00 -6.71
C GLY A 462 17.44 24.23 -5.27
N GLY A 463 17.48 23.16 -4.48
CA GLY A 463 17.74 23.27 -3.06
C GLY A 463 18.14 21.96 -2.42
N VAL A 464 18.25 21.99 -1.11
CA VAL A 464 18.53 20.82 -0.28
C VAL A 464 17.65 20.86 0.96
N LYS A 465 17.04 19.73 1.30
CA LYS A 465 16.43 19.49 2.62
C LYS A 465 17.37 18.59 3.42
N VAL A 466 17.67 18.97 4.66
CA VAL A 466 18.41 18.12 5.59
C VAL A 466 17.50 17.82 6.77
N GLY A 467 17.23 16.54 7.01
CA GLY A 467 16.27 16.13 8.02
C GLY A 467 16.82 15.11 9.01
N LEU A 468 16.35 15.20 10.24
CA LEU A 468 16.68 14.34 11.37
C LEU A 468 15.43 13.59 11.82
N GLN A 469 15.50 12.26 11.80
CA GLN A 469 14.42 11.38 12.27
C GLN A 469 14.34 11.44 13.81
N VAL A 470 13.24 11.97 14.35
CA VAL A 470 13.01 12.01 15.81
C VAL A 470 12.49 10.65 16.28
N PHE A 471 11.44 10.16 15.63
CA PHE A 471 10.92 8.81 15.75
C PHE A 471 10.21 8.47 14.45
N TYR A 472 10.27 7.23 13.97
CA TYR A 472 9.58 6.89 12.73
C TYR A 472 8.05 6.89 12.92
N PRO A 473 7.26 7.58 12.06
CA PRO A 473 7.63 8.17 10.77
C PRO A 473 7.87 9.70 10.74
N VAL A 474 8.05 10.37 11.89
CA VAL A 474 8.17 11.83 12.03
C VAL A 474 9.62 12.33 12.03
N GLN A 475 9.90 13.28 11.14
CA GLN A 475 11.22 13.87 10.92
C GLN A 475 11.14 15.39 11.04
N LEU A 476 12.13 16.01 11.66
CA LEU A 476 12.35 17.46 11.60
C LEU A 476 13.31 17.76 10.46
N PHE A 477 13.11 18.85 9.73
CA PHE A 477 14.05 19.21 8.66
C PHE A 477 14.28 20.71 8.58
N VAL A 478 15.43 21.06 8.04
CA VAL A 478 15.77 22.38 7.53
C VAL A 478 15.91 22.30 6.01
N ARG A 479 15.63 23.39 5.32
CA ARG A 479 15.76 23.47 3.86
C ARG A 479 16.44 24.77 3.46
N ALA A 480 17.14 24.72 2.33
CA ALA A 480 17.70 25.88 1.67
C ALA A 480 17.47 25.75 0.17
N ASP A 481 16.81 26.71 -0.45
CA ASP A 481 16.42 26.67 -1.85
C ASP A 481 16.73 28.00 -2.54
N TYR A 482 17.14 27.90 -3.79
CA TYR A 482 17.34 29.04 -4.68
C TYR A 482 16.36 28.94 -5.84
N SER A 483 15.62 30.02 -6.09
CA SER A 483 14.62 30.07 -7.16
C SER A 483 14.97 31.13 -8.19
N TYR A 484 14.80 30.76 -9.45
CA TYR A 484 15.00 31.62 -10.62
C TYR A 484 13.70 31.75 -11.40
N LYS A 485 13.21 32.98 -11.56
CA LYS A 485 12.07 33.30 -12.43
C LYS A 485 12.55 33.44 -13.86
N PHE A 486 11.87 32.80 -14.80
CA PHE A 486 12.21 32.89 -16.23
C PHE A 486 11.11 33.51 -17.09
N SER A 487 9.89 33.64 -16.56
CA SER A 487 8.79 34.30 -17.27
C SER A 487 7.77 34.85 -16.27
N GLN A 488 7.05 35.90 -16.66
CA GLN A 488 5.91 36.42 -15.91
C GLN A 488 4.84 36.98 -16.84
N GLY A 489 3.59 36.82 -16.43
CA GLY A 489 2.45 37.44 -17.08
C GLY A 489 2.38 38.95 -16.81
N GLU A 490 1.65 39.66 -17.66
CA GLU A 490 1.52 41.12 -17.64
C GLU A 490 1.01 41.68 -16.31
N TRP A 491 0.16 40.92 -15.61
CA TRP A 491 -0.49 41.33 -14.37
C TRP A 491 0.16 40.71 -13.13
N TYR A 492 1.26 39.97 -13.31
CA TYR A 492 2.04 39.47 -12.19
C TYR A 492 2.75 40.62 -11.49
N VAL A 493 2.53 40.76 -10.19
CA VAL A 493 3.20 41.77 -9.38
C VAL A 493 4.41 41.15 -8.70
N ASP A 494 5.59 41.48 -9.20
CA ASP A 494 6.85 41.05 -8.61
C ASP A 494 7.27 41.99 -7.49
N THR A 495 7.30 41.51 -6.25
CA THR A 495 7.90 42.27 -5.15
C THR A 495 9.42 42.12 -5.19
N PRO A 496 10.17 43.19 -4.87
CA PRO A 496 11.63 43.09 -4.74
C PRO A 496 11.98 41.94 -3.80
N ASN A 497 12.92 41.09 -4.22
CA ASN A 497 13.45 39.93 -3.47
C ASN A 497 12.64 38.64 -3.53
N ARG A 498 11.51 38.60 -4.24
CA ARG A 498 10.68 37.39 -4.32
C ARG A 498 11.41 36.20 -4.96
N PHE A 499 12.09 36.45 -6.08
CA PHE A 499 12.95 35.46 -6.77
C PHE A 499 14.42 35.92 -6.71
N GLY A 500 15.35 35.02 -7.01
CA GLY A 500 16.78 35.35 -7.12
C GLY A 500 17.50 35.51 -5.76
N LYS A 501 16.92 34.98 -4.68
CA LYS A 501 17.55 34.90 -3.36
C LYS A 501 17.43 33.50 -2.77
N LEU A 502 18.36 33.17 -1.88
CA LEU A 502 18.30 32.00 -1.03
C LEU A 502 17.10 32.11 -0.09
N SER A 503 16.29 31.06 -0.05
CA SER A 503 15.20 30.85 0.89
C SER A 503 15.62 29.76 1.87
N ILE A 504 15.40 29.97 3.16
CA ILE A 504 15.76 29.04 4.23
C ILE A 504 14.50 28.73 5.01
N GLY A 505 14.21 27.46 5.24
CA GLY A 505 13.03 27.05 5.97
C GLY A 505 13.29 25.92 6.95
N ALA A 506 12.32 25.68 7.81
CA ALA A 506 12.29 24.54 8.70
C ALA A 506 10.88 23.99 8.82
N GLY A 507 10.76 22.70 9.08
CA GLY A 507 9.46 22.04 9.12
C GLY A 507 9.48 20.63 9.69
N VAL A 508 8.31 20.00 9.58
CA VAL A 508 8.07 18.61 9.98
C VAL A 508 7.66 17.81 8.75
N LYS A 509 8.24 16.62 8.58
CA LYS A 509 7.92 15.65 7.54
C LYS A 509 7.39 14.37 8.19
N VAL A 510 6.37 13.77 7.60
CA VAL A 510 5.76 12.50 8.03
C VAL A 510 5.68 11.54 6.84
N ASN A 511 6.21 10.34 7.01
CA ASN A 511 6.18 9.27 5.99
C ASN A 511 4.97 8.33 6.22
N PHE A 512 4.25 7.97 5.16
CA PHE A 512 3.01 7.17 5.21
C PHE A 512 3.18 5.78 4.61
#